data_AF-A0A445A8K3-F1
#
_entry.id   AF-A0A445A8K3-F1
#
_cell.length_a   1.000
_cell.length_b   1.000
_cell.length_c   1.000
_cell.angle_alpha   90.00
_cell.angle_beta   90.00
_cell.angle_gamma   90.00
#
_symmetry.space_group_name_H-M   'P 1'
#
loop_
_entity.id
_entity.type
_entity.pdbx_description
1 polymer ?
#
loop_
_entity_poly.entity_id
_entity_poly.type
_entity_poly.pdbx_seq_one_letter_code
_entity_poly.pdbx_strand_id
1 'polypeptide(L)'
;MDRQQVVLHMNPGMGDNSYANNSIIQNKVMRKAKPIVEESIVRLYTIIPIRCFKVADLGCSSGPNALQLVSNVIDIVDCSSSNLNLKPPVFQFFLNDLFGNDFNSIFKSLPQFLESLEENKGHKFDPCFINATPGTFYRRLFPNDSLHFVHSSFSLHWLSQAPKELVNKKNIHLTSTSPPAMHRAYREQFQKDFKVFLKLRSQEVVGGGGMVLTLFGRDKTCDIRTAWTIIGTILNDMVLEVHTQVYYINSFFLCIFLFC
;
A
#
# COMPACT_ATOMS: atom_id res chain seq x y z
N MET A 1 -9.88 13.61 14.79
CA MET A 1 -9.21 12.62 13.92
C MET A 1 -9.63 12.93 12.49
N ASP A 2 -8.71 12.93 11.53
CA ASP A 2 -9.07 13.16 10.13
C ASP A 2 -9.98 12.02 9.64
N ARG A 3 -11.19 12.34 9.16
CA ARG A 3 -12.23 11.33 8.83
C ARG A 3 -11.72 10.30 7.83
N GLN A 4 -10.83 10.71 6.92
CA GLN A 4 -10.28 9.81 5.91
C GLN A 4 -9.49 8.63 6.52
N GLN A 5 -8.85 8.82 7.69
CA GLN A 5 -8.06 7.76 8.34
C GLN A 5 -8.90 6.63 8.96
N VAL A 6 -10.22 6.83 9.03
CA VAL A 6 -11.16 5.82 9.56
C VAL A 6 -12.09 5.31 8.46
N VAL A 7 -12.41 6.14 7.46
CA VAL A 7 -13.38 5.80 6.41
C VAL A 7 -12.74 5.12 5.21
N LEU A 8 -11.51 5.48 4.84
CA LEU A 8 -10.83 4.86 3.70
C LEU A 8 -10.23 3.52 4.14
N HIS A 9 -10.78 2.43 3.65
CA HIS A 9 -10.24 1.08 3.82
C HIS A 9 -10.75 0.17 2.70
N MET A 10 -10.09 -0.98 2.52
CA MET A 10 -10.57 -2.02 1.62
C MET A 10 -11.74 -2.79 2.24
N ASN A 11 -12.56 -3.45 1.41
CA ASN A 11 -13.74 -4.18 1.90
C ASN A 11 -13.31 -5.29 2.88
N PRO A 12 -13.76 -5.27 4.15
CA PRO A 12 -13.24 -6.15 5.20
C PRO A 12 -13.74 -7.59 5.07
N GLY A 13 -13.21 -8.47 5.93
CA GLY A 13 -13.62 -9.87 6.03
C GLY A 13 -13.01 -10.79 4.97
N MET A 14 -13.56 -12.01 4.91
CA MET A 14 -13.08 -13.12 4.08
C MET A 14 -14.17 -13.72 3.16
N GLY A 15 -15.31 -13.05 3.03
CA GLY A 15 -16.42 -13.49 2.16
C GLY A 15 -16.17 -13.19 0.68
N ASP A 16 -17.08 -13.62 -0.19
CA ASP A 16 -16.92 -13.53 -1.65
C ASP A 16 -16.68 -12.11 -2.18
N ASN A 17 -17.21 -11.10 -1.50
CA ASN A 17 -17.04 -9.68 -1.88
C ASN A 17 -15.88 -8.98 -1.17
N SER A 18 -15.15 -9.69 -0.30
CA SER A 18 -14.04 -9.11 0.47
C SER A 18 -12.86 -8.76 -0.42
N TYR A 19 -12.02 -7.82 0.02
CA TYR A 19 -10.78 -7.53 -0.67
C TYR A 19 -9.84 -8.74 -0.72
N ALA A 20 -9.81 -9.55 0.36
CA ALA A 20 -9.00 -10.75 0.45
C ALA A 20 -9.21 -11.71 -0.74
N ASN A 21 -10.46 -11.87 -1.19
CA ASN A 21 -10.82 -12.76 -2.30
C ASN A 21 -10.83 -12.06 -3.68
N ASN A 22 -10.70 -10.72 -3.74
CA ASN A 22 -10.82 -9.94 -4.98
C ASN A 22 -9.57 -9.13 -5.34
N SER A 23 -8.41 -9.41 -4.73
CA SER A 23 -7.16 -8.67 -4.95
C SER A 23 -6.22 -9.30 -6.00
N ILE A 24 -6.77 -9.99 -7.00
CA ILE A 24 -6.00 -10.73 -8.02
C ILE A 24 -5.01 -9.82 -8.78
N ILE A 25 -5.43 -8.59 -9.10
CA ILE A 25 -4.59 -7.62 -9.83
C ILE A 25 -3.40 -7.20 -8.98
N GLN A 26 -3.63 -6.88 -7.70
CA GLN A 26 -2.61 -6.47 -6.75
C GLN A 26 -1.61 -7.61 -6.53
N ASN A 27 -2.11 -8.85 -6.37
CA ASN A 27 -1.27 -10.04 -6.27
C ASN A 27 -0.40 -10.25 -7.52
N LYS A 28 -0.96 -10.07 -8.73
CA LYS A 28 -0.20 -10.16 -9.98
C LYS A 28 0.92 -9.11 -10.04
N VAL A 29 0.66 -7.90 -9.58
CA VAL A 29 1.65 -6.83 -9.60
C VAL A 29 2.73 -7.06 -8.54
N MET A 30 2.39 -7.48 -7.33
CA MET A 30 3.38 -7.90 -6.33
C MET A 30 4.31 -8.99 -6.86
N ARG A 31 3.77 -10.00 -7.58
CA ARG A 31 4.59 -11.04 -8.23
C ARG A 31 5.52 -10.48 -9.30
N LYS A 32 5.05 -9.52 -10.12
CA LYS A 32 5.88 -8.85 -11.13
C LYS A 32 6.97 -7.96 -10.52
N ALA A 33 6.69 -7.34 -9.37
CA ALA A 33 7.63 -6.48 -8.66
C ALA A 33 8.61 -7.28 -7.78
N LYS A 34 8.36 -8.58 -7.53
CA LYS A 34 9.20 -9.44 -6.69
C LYS A 34 10.70 -9.39 -7.06
N PRO A 35 11.13 -9.44 -8.33
CA PRO A 35 12.54 -9.33 -8.68
C PRO A 35 13.20 -8.02 -8.22
N ILE A 36 12.46 -6.90 -8.24
CA ILE A 36 12.97 -5.60 -7.78
C ILE A 36 13.11 -5.59 -6.25
N VAL A 37 12.15 -6.21 -5.55
CA VAL A 37 12.23 -6.40 -4.09
C VAL A 37 13.42 -7.28 -3.73
N GLU A 38 13.62 -8.37 -4.45
CA GLU A 38 14.76 -9.29 -4.28
C GLU A 38 16.10 -8.58 -4.46
N GLU A 39 16.30 -7.91 -5.59
CA GLU A 39 17.53 -7.15 -5.86
C GLU A 39 17.80 -6.10 -4.77
N SER A 40 16.76 -5.39 -4.33
CA SER A 40 16.88 -4.35 -3.31
C SER A 40 17.28 -4.92 -1.94
N ILE A 41 16.69 -6.06 -1.54
CA ILE A 41 16.99 -6.71 -0.27
C ILE A 41 18.39 -7.34 -0.30
N VAL A 42 18.76 -8.03 -1.38
CA VAL A 42 20.10 -8.62 -1.57
C VAL A 42 21.17 -7.53 -1.46
N ARG A 43 20.96 -6.40 -2.15
CA ARG A 43 21.88 -5.26 -2.09
C ARG A 43 22.00 -4.71 -0.67
N LEU A 44 20.89 -4.58 0.05
CA LEU A 44 20.90 -4.09 1.44
C LEU A 44 21.71 -5.04 2.34
N TYR A 45 21.50 -6.36 2.19
CA TYR A 45 22.18 -7.40 2.98
C TYR A 45 23.70 -7.43 2.78
N THR A 46 24.19 -6.94 1.63
CA THR A 46 25.64 -6.84 1.34
C THR A 46 26.27 -5.56 1.90
N ILE A 47 25.48 -4.54 2.23
CA ILE A 47 25.96 -3.23 2.69
C ILE A 47 25.87 -3.11 4.21
N ILE A 48 24.85 -3.71 4.84
CA ILE A 48 24.55 -3.53 6.25
C ILE A 48 24.63 -4.88 6.98
N PRO A 49 25.36 -4.97 8.12
CA PRO A 49 25.28 -6.15 8.98
C PRO A 49 23.96 -6.16 9.74
N ILE A 50 23.01 -7.00 9.32
CA ILE A 50 21.67 -7.06 9.89
C ILE A 50 21.56 -8.23 10.86
N ARG A 51 21.35 -7.94 12.15
CA ARG A 51 20.98 -8.97 13.15
C ARG A 51 19.47 -9.14 13.29
N CYS A 52 18.73 -8.05 13.17
CA CYS A 52 17.27 -8.04 13.20
C CYS A 52 16.77 -7.26 11.99
N PHE A 53 16.19 -7.95 11.01
CA PHE A 53 15.70 -7.34 9.79
C PHE A 53 14.30 -6.78 10.00
N LYS A 54 14.24 -5.46 10.14
CA LYS A 54 13.02 -4.69 10.37
C LYS A 54 12.43 -4.19 9.06
N VAL A 55 11.25 -4.68 8.71
CA VAL A 55 10.57 -4.42 7.45
C VAL A 55 9.17 -3.86 7.69
N ALA A 56 8.80 -2.78 6.99
CA ALA A 56 7.45 -2.23 7.04
C ALA A 56 6.74 -2.37 5.69
N ASP A 57 5.48 -2.82 5.72
CA ASP A 57 4.56 -2.78 4.58
C ASP A 57 3.54 -1.66 4.79
N LEU A 58 3.61 -0.61 3.97
CA LEU A 58 2.78 0.59 4.13
C LEU A 58 1.58 0.56 3.19
N GLY A 59 0.40 0.38 3.78
CA GLY A 59 -0.84 0.08 3.08
C GLY A 59 -0.99 -1.42 2.80
N CYS A 60 -0.87 -2.24 3.84
CA CYS A 60 -0.91 -3.71 3.73
C CYS A 60 -2.30 -4.26 3.37
N SER A 61 -3.35 -3.45 3.52
CA SER A 61 -4.75 -3.90 3.42
C SER A 61 -5.07 -5.01 4.43
N SER A 62 -5.92 -5.96 4.05
CA SER A 62 -6.48 -7.00 4.90
C SER A 62 -6.31 -8.41 4.32
N GLY A 63 -6.59 -9.41 5.15
CA GLY A 63 -6.55 -10.82 4.80
C GLY A 63 -5.14 -11.40 4.56
N PRO A 64 -5.05 -12.64 4.04
CA PRO A 64 -3.78 -13.34 3.84
C PRO A 64 -2.83 -12.64 2.87
N ASN A 65 -3.36 -11.82 1.96
CA ASN A 65 -2.53 -11.09 0.98
C ASN A 65 -1.57 -10.10 1.65
N ALA A 66 -1.91 -9.56 2.82
CA ALA A 66 -1.02 -8.71 3.61
C ALA A 66 0.25 -9.45 4.07
N LEU A 67 0.18 -10.78 4.21
CA LEU A 67 1.31 -11.64 4.62
C LEU A 67 2.17 -12.10 3.43
N GLN A 68 1.76 -11.82 2.19
CA GLN A 68 2.50 -12.23 1.00
C GLN A 68 3.89 -11.57 0.92
N LEU A 69 4.03 -10.31 1.37
CA LEU A 69 5.33 -9.65 1.47
C LEU A 69 6.22 -10.36 2.50
N VAL A 70 5.65 -10.73 3.65
CA VAL A 70 6.37 -11.40 4.74
C VAL A 70 7.02 -12.69 4.22
N SER A 71 6.27 -13.56 3.56
CA SER A 71 6.82 -14.78 2.95
C SER A 71 7.91 -14.47 1.91
N ASN A 72 7.66 -13.52 1.01
CA ASN A 72 8.64 -13.19 -0.03
C ASN A 72 9.96 -12.70 0.55
N VAL A 73 9.91 -11.83 1.57
CA VAL A 73 11.10 -11.30 2.23
C VAL A 73 11.87 -12.42 2.92
N ILE A 74 11.18 -13.30 3.65
CA ILE A 74 11.79 -14.45 4.32
C ILE A 74 12.49 -15.33 3.27
N ASP A 75 11.81 -15.68 2.17
CA ASP A 75 12.38 -16.49 1.10
C ASP A 75 13.66 -15.86 0.51
N ILE A 76 13.59 -14.57 0.17
CA ILE A 76 14.73 -13.85 -0.43
C ILE A 76 15.93 -13.84 0.52
N VAL A 77 15.70 -13.53 1.80
CA VAL A 77 16.78 -13.43 2.80
C VAL A 77 17.35 -14.81 3.14
N ASP A 78 16.52 -15.86 3.18
CA ASP A 78 16.94 -17.24 3.41
C ASP A 78 17.86 -17.75 2.28
N CYS A 79 17.45 -17.53 1.03
CA CYS A 79 18.29 -17.82 -0.15
C CYS A 79 19.59 -17.01 -0.13
N SER A 80 19.51 -15.71 0.18
CA SER A 80 20.68 -14.83 0.21
C SER A 80 21.66 -15.21 1.32
N SER A 81 21.16 -15.52 2.51
CA SER A 81 21.97 -15.91 3.67
C SER A 81 22.69 -17.23 3.41
N SER A 82 21.99 -18.20 2.80
CA SER A 82 22.58 -19.47 2.38
C SER A 82 23.71 -19.28 1.36
N ASN A 83 23.49 -18.44 0.34
CA ASN A 83 24.50 -18.17 -0.69
C ASN A 83 25.73 -17.43 -0.14
N LEU A 84 25.56 -16.60 0.89
CA LEU A 84 26.63 -15.82 1.50
C LEU A 84 27.25 -16.51 2.74
N ASN A 85 26.81 -17.73 3.10
CA ASN A 85 27.18 -18.43 4.34
C ASN A 85 26.99 -17.56 5.60
N LEU A 86 25.92 -16.77 5.63
CA LEU A 86 25.54 -15.93 6.76
C LEU A 86 24.45 -16.62 7.59
N LYS A 87 24.42 -16.34 8.90
CA LYS A 87 23.27 -16.71 9.71
C LYS A 87 22.06 -15.86 9.29
N PRO A 88 20.88 -16.44 9.06
CA PRO A 88 19.64 -15.68 8.85
C PRO A 88 19.38 -14.73 10.03
N PRO A 89 18.76 -13.56 9.80
CA PRO A 89 18.50 -12.59 10.85
C PRO A 89 17.18 -12.93 11.56
N VAL A 90 16.98 -12.34 12.74
CA VAL A 90 15.64 -12.28 13.36
C VAL A 90 14.77 -11.36 12.50
N PHE A 91 13.53 -11.75 12.21
CA PHE A 91 12.64 -10.89 11.42
C PHE A 91 11.68 -10.10 12.29
N GLN A 92 11.49 -8.82 11.97
CA GLN A 92 10.43 -8.01 12.56
C GLN A 92 9.68 -7.27 11.45
N PHE A 93 8.43 -7.64 11.26
CA PHE A 93 7.53 -7.06 10.28
C PHE A 93 6.56 -6.08 10.93
N PHE A 94 6.29 -4.98 10.23
CA PHE A 94 5.31 -3.97 10.61
C PHE A 94 4.30 -3.81 9.47
N LEU A 95 3.09 -4.30 9.69
CA LEU A 95 1.97 -4.17 8.77
C LEU A 95 1.25 -2.85 9.10
N ASN A 96 1.38 -1.87 8.23
CA ASN A 96 0.76 -0.55 8.38
C ASN A 96 -0.44 -0.41 7.45
N ASP A 97 -1.51 0.13 7.98
CA ASP A 97 -2.65 0.63 7.23
C ASP A 97 -3.40 1.67 8.09
N LEU A 98 -4.45 2.28 7.55
CA LEU A 98 -5.30 3.23 8.25
C LEU A 98 -6.06 2.56 9.42
N PHE A 99 -6.59 3.38 10.33
CA PHE A 99 -7.23 2.89 11.56
C PHE A 99 -8.50 2.05 11.29
N GLY A 100 -9.19 2.31 10.17
CA GLY A 100 -10.38 1.56 9.76
C GLY A 100 -10.08 0.21 9.10
N ASN A 101 -8.82 -0.16 8.89
CA ASN A 101 -8.45 -1.41 8.24
C ASN A 101 -8.77 -2.64 9.11
N ASP A 102 -9.07 -3.76 8.45
CA ASP A 102 -9.39 -5.03 9.11
C ASP A 102 -8.13 -5.81 9.51
N PHE A 103 -7.40 -5.29 10.50
CA PHE A 103 -6.26 -6.00 11.11
C PHE A 103 -6.68 -7.32 11.78
N ASN A 104 -7.93 -7.43 12.22
CA ASN A 104 -8.45 -8.65 12.84
C ASN A 104 -8.41 -9.83 11.88
N SER A 105 -8.72 -9.62 10.60
CA SER A 105 -8.59 -10.67 9.57
C SER A 105 -7.15 -11.19 9.45
N ILE A 106 -6.16 -10.29 9.49
CA ILE A 106 -4.74 -10.64 9.44
C ILE A 106 -4.37 -11.45 10.68
N PHE A 107 -4.69 -10.95 11.87
CA PHE A 107 -4.35 -11.63 13.13
C PHE A 107 -4.98 -13.01 13.25
N LYS A 108 -6.21 -13.19 12.78
CA LYS A 108 -6.86 -14.52 12.72
C LYS A 108 -6.14 -15.49 11.77
N SER A 109 -5.49 -14.98 10.72
CA SER A 109 -4.73 -15.79 9.76
C SER A 109 -3.29 -16.10 10.20
N LEU A 110 -2.76 -15.39 11.20
CA LEU A 110 -1.37 -15.55 11.65
C LEU A 110 -1.03 -16.97 12.15
N PRO A 111 -1.85 -17.67 12.94
CA PRO A 111 -1.50 -19.01 13.41
C PRO A 111 -1.24 -19.98 12.25
N GLN A 112 -2.18 -20.07 11.31
CA GLN A 112 -2.04 -20.92 10.11
C GLN A 112 -0.85 -20.50 9.24
N PHE A 113 -0.61 -19.19 9.12
CA PHE A 113 0.54 -18.68 8.38
C PHE A 113 1.87 -19.11 9.01
N LEU A 114 2.01 -18.99 10.33
CA LEU A 114 3.23 -19.39 11.04
C LEU A 114 3.45 -20.90 10.98
N GLU A 115 2.40 -21.71 11.15
CA GLU A 115 2.46 -23.17 10.94
C GLU A 115 2.96 -23.51 9.53
N SER A 116 2.40 -22.86 8.50
CA SER A 116 2.84 -23.09 7.12
C SER A 116 4.29 -22.66 6.86
N LEU A 117 4.78 -21.61 7.55
CA LEU A 117 6.18 -21.21 7.46
C LEU A 117 7.09 -22.25 8.11
N GLU A 118 6.72 -22.75 9.29
CA GLU A 118 7.46 -23.81 10.00
C GLU A 118 7.52 -25.11 9.18
N GLU A 119 6.41 -25.53 8.57
CA GLU A 119 6.36 -26.71 7.69
C GLU A 119 7.25 -26.57 6.45
N ASN A 120 7.19 -25.41 5.78
CA ASN A 120 7.92 -25.18 4.52
C ASN A 120 9.42 -24.95 4.71
N LYS A 121 9.83 -24.38 5.85
CA LYS A 121 11.23 -23.98 6.12
C LYS A 121 11.92 -24.82 7.19
N GLY A 122 11.17 -25.60 7.96
CA GLY A 122 11.64 -26.26 9.17
C GLY A 122 12.05 -25.26 10.27
N HIS A 123 12.65 -25.75 11.35
CA HIS A 123 13.20 -24.92 12.44
C HIS A 123 14.50 -24.17 12.07
N LYS A 124 14.70 -23.83 10.79
CA LYS A 124 15.95 -23.26 10.27
C LYS A 124 16.04 -21.73 10.35
N PHE A 125 14.93 -21.03 10.60
CA PHE A 125 14.93 -19.57 10.69
C PHE A 125 14.74 -19.10 12.14
N ASP A 126 15.45 -18.03 12.49
CA ASP A 126 15.30 -17.33 13.77
C ASP A 126 13.87 -16.75 13.90
N PRO A 127 13.38 -16.42 15.11
CA PRO A 127 12.01 -15.99 15.34
C PRO A 127 11.53 -14.87 14.41
N CYS A 128 10.27 -14.97 13.95
CA CYS A 128 9.60 -13.98 13.12
C CYS A 128 8.52 -13.25 13.93
N PHE A 129 8.64 -11.93 14.05
CA PHE A 129 7.71 -11.09 14.80
C PHE A 129 6.88 -10.24 13.86
N ILE A 130 5.57 -10.46 13.83
CA ILE A 130 4.64 -9.69 12.98
C ILE A 130 3.85 -8.73 13.87
N ASN A 131 3.95 -7.44 13.57
CA ASN A 131 3.32 -6.35 14.31
C ASN A 131 2.37 -5.58 13.39
N ALA A 132 1.35 -4.95 13.95
CA ALA A 132 0.58 -3.93 13.25
C ALA A 132 1.00 -2.52 13.69
N THR A 133 0.97 -1.57 12.77
CA THR A 133 1.24 -0.16 13.04
C THR A 133 0.15 0.69 12.40
N PRO A 134 -1.01 0.86 13.06
CA PRO A 134 -2.13 1.58 12.47
C PRO A 134 -1.86 3.09 12.42
N GLY A 135 -2.24 3.71 11.30
CA GLY A 135 -2.12 5.15 11.08
C GLY A 135 -1.74 5.51 9.65
N THR A 136 -1.91 6.78 9.29
CA THR A 136 -1.51 7.26 7.96
C THR A 136 0.00 7.31 7.80
N PHE A 137 0.50 6.79 6.68
CA PHE A 137 1.90 6.96 6.27
C PHE A 137 2.25 8.40 5.85
N TYR A 138 1.30 9.33 5.84
CA TYR A 138 1.58 10.78 5.74
C TYR A 138 1.95 11.42 7.09
N ARG A 139 2.18 10.59 8.13
CA ARG A 139 2.72 10.97 9.43
C ARG A 139 3.87 10.04 9.84
N ARG A 140 4.54 10.39 10.94
CA ARG A 140 5.54 9.51 11.58
C ARG A 140 4.83 8.26 12.10
N LEU A 141 5.37 7.10 11.74
CA LEU A 141 4.89 5.79 12.16
C LEU A 141 5.93 5.07 13.03
N PHE A 142 7.22 5.33 12.80
CA PHE A 142 8.31 4.63 13.44
C PHE A 142 9.32 5.61 14.04
N PRO A 143 10.14 5.19 15.02
CA PRO A 143 11.30 5.96 15.48
C PRO A 143 12.32 6.23 14.36
N ASN A 144 13.23 7.18 14.59
CA ASN A 144 14.31 7.44 13.62
C ASN A 144 15.19 6.18 13.46
N ASP A 145 15.73 5.98 12.26
CA ASP A 145 16.73 4.94 11.97
C ASP A 145 16.34 3.55 12.51
N SER A 146 15.07 3.18 12.33
CA SER A 146 14.51 1.96 12.93
C SER A 146 14.11 0.91 11.90
N LEU A 147 13.95 1.28 10.62
CA LEU A 147 13.58 0.36 9.55
C LEU A 147 14.75 0.11 8.61
N HIS A 148 14.91 -1.13 8.18
CA HIS A 148 15.87 -1.48 7.14
C HIS A 148 15.22 -1.38 5.77
N PHE A 149 14.01 -1.92 5.65
CA PHE A 149 13.31 -1.99 4.37
C PHE A 149 11.86 -1.49 4.50
N VAL A 150 11.43 -0.68 3.54
CA VAL A 150 10.05 -0.21 3.41
C VAL A 150 9.49 -0.67 2.08
N HIS A 151 8.36 -1.35 2.13
CA HIS A 151 7.58 -1.71 0.96
C HIS A 151 6.25 -0.96 0.98
N SER A 152 5.76 -0.61 -0.20
CA SER A 152 4.42 -0.08 -0.38
C SER A 152 3.95 -0.43 -1.78
N SER A 153 2.85 -1.16 -1.88
CA SER A 153 2.25 -1.54 -3.16
C SER A 153 0.80 -1.11 -3.17
N PHE A 154 0.41 -0.32 -4.18
CA PHE A 154 -0.98 0.04 -4.43
C PHE A 154 -1.64 0.81 -3.26
N SER A 155 -0.87 1.65 -2.56
CA SER A 155 -1.42 2.50 -1.50
C SER A 155 -1.10 4.00 -1.67
N LEU A 156 0.06 4.35 -2.24
CA LEU A 156 0.50 5.76 -2.39
C LEU A 156 -0.28 6.60 -3.42
N HIS A 157 -1.16 5.98 -4.20
CA HIS A 157 -2.07 6.74 -5.07
C HIS A 157 -3.25 7.35 -4.29
N TRP A 158 -3.49 6.89 -3.05
CA TRP A 158 -4.46 7.50 -2.14
C TRP A 158 -3.89 8.78 -1.52
N LEU A 159 -4.50 9.91 -1.82
CA LEU A 159 -4.11 11.23 -1.33
C LEU A 159 -4.49 11.42 0.14
N SER A 160 -3.79 12.30 0.84
CA SER A 160 -4.08 12.59 2.26
C SER A 160 -5.40 13.34 2.45
N GLN A 161 -5.92 13.96 1.40
CA GLN A 161 -7.18 14.69 1.36
C GLN A 161 -7.61 14.96 -0.09
N ALA A 162 -8.87 15.29 -0.29
CA ALA A 162 -9.34 15.79 -1.58
C ALA A 162 -8.67 17.15 -1.90
N PRO A 163 -8.29 17.41 -3.17
CA PRO A 163 -7.79 18.72 -3.56
C PRO A 163 -8.84 19.81 -3.30
N LYS A 164 -8.42 20.93 -2.69
CA LYS A 164 -9.34 21.97 -2.18
C LYS A 164 -10.06 22.77 -3.25
N GLU A 165 -9.55 22.78 -4.49
CA GLU A 165 -10.00 23.68 -5.56
C GLU A 165 -11.03 23.05 -6.51
N LEU A 166 -11.71 21.98 -6.09
CA LEU A 166 -12.55 21.20 -7.00
C LEU A 166 -14.03 21.58 -6.86
N VAL A 167 -14.51 22.36 -7.83
CA VAL A 167 -15.94 22.45 -8.16
C VAL A 167 -16.16 21.73 -9.48
N ASN A 168 -16.34 20.41 -9.44
CA ASN A 168 -16.83 19.66 -10.60
C ASN A 168 -18.11 18.92 -10.23
N LYS A 169 -19.21 19.38 -10.80
CA LYS A 169 -20.57 18.90 -10.55
C LYS A 169 -20.92 17.63 -11.34
N LYS A 170 -19.93 16.87 -11.83
CA LYS A 170 -20.19 15.72 -12.74
C LYS A 170 -19.27 14.52 -12.55
N ASN A 171 -18.01 14.70 -12.15
CA ASN A 171 -17.08 13.57 -12.01
C ASN A 171 -16.54 13.49 -10.59
N ILE A 172 -16.53 12.27 -10.06
CA ILE A 172 -16.01 11.95 -8.73
C ILE A 172 -14.49 11.75 -8.70
N HIS A 173 -13.81 11.74 -9.85
CA HIS A 173 -12.36 11.57 -9.96
C HIS A 173 -11.83 12.28 -11.21
N LEU A 174 -10.50 12.33 -11.34
CA LEU A 174 -9.82 12.90 -12.49
C LEU A 174 -10.08 12.06 -13.75
N THR A 175 -10.69 12.66 -14.76
CA THR A 175 -10.95 12.08 -16.10
C THR A 175 -10.16 12.82 -17.18
N SER A 176 -10.05 12.26 -18.40
CA SER A 176 -9.46 12.97 -19.55
C SER A 176 -10.22 14.25 -19.93
N THR A 177 -11.50 14.32 -19.58
CA THR A 177 -12.39 15.48 -19.81
C THR A 177 -12.38 16.49 -18.66
N SER A 178 -11.58 16.27 -17.62
CA SER A 178 -11.54 17.16 -16.47
C SER A 178 -10.85 18.49 -16.81
N PRO A 179 -11.28 19.62 -16.19
CA PRO A 179 -10.65 20.91 -16.45
C PRO A 179 -9.14 20.90 -16.12
N PRO A 180 -8.29 21.63 -16.87
CA PRO A 180 -6.86 21.70 -16.57
C PRO A 180 -6.52 22.12 -15.13
N ALA A 181 -7.35 22.97 -14.51
CA ALA A 181 -7.21 23.35 -13.11
C ALA A 181 -7.33 22.15 -12.16
N MET A 182 -8.23 21.21 -12.44
CA MET A 182 -8.39 19.99 -11.66
C MET A 182 -7.15 19.09 -11.79
N HIS A 183 -6.60 18.93 -13.00
CA HIS A 183 -5.35 18.18 -13.21
C HIS A 183 -4.20 18.78 -12.39
N ARG A 184 -4.09 20.12 -12.34
CA ARG A 184 -3.07 20.80 -11.52
C ARG A 184 -3.31 20.57 -10.03
N ALA A 185 -4.52 20.77 -9.54
CA ALA A 185 -4.85 20.60 -8.12
C ALA A 185 -4.56 19.18 -7.61
N TYR A 186 -4.95 18.14 -8.37
CA TYR A 186 -4.63 16.75 -8.04
C TYR A 186 -3.11 16.48 -8.03
N ARG A 187 -2.39 17.02 -9.02
CA ARG A 187 -0.93 16.87 -9.12
C ARG A 187 -0.21 17.56 -7.96
N GLU A 188 -0.61 18.77 -7.61
CA GLU A 188 -0.02 19.55 -6.51
C GLU A 188 -0.27 18.87 -5.15
N GLN A 189 -1.49 18.36 -4.93
CA GLN A 189 -1.82 17.58 -3.74
C GLN A 189 -0.96 16.32 -3.66
N PHE A 190 -0.85 15.56 -4.76
CA PHE A 190 0.03 14.40 -4.81
C PHE A 190 1.50 14.75 -4.53
N GLN A 191 2.03 15.80 -5.16
CA GLN A 191 3.42 16.23 -4.96
C GLN A 191 3.70 16.60 -3.50
N LYS A 192 2.75 17.30 -2.85
CA LYS A 192 2.82 17.64 -1.43
C LYS A 192 2.86 16.38 -0.58
N ASP A 193 1.92 15.46 -0.81
CA ASP A 193 1.76 14.23 -0.04
C ASP A 193 2.96 13.31 -0.20
N PHE A 194 3.42 13.11 -1.43
CA PHE A 194 4.57 12.27 -1.72
C PHE A 194 5.87 12.85 -1.18
N LYS A 195 6.05 14.18 -1.22
CA LYS A 195 7.20 14.85 -0.58
C LYS A 195 7.19 14.66 0.92
N VAL A 196 6.02 14.76 1.56
CA VAL A 196 5.87 14.50 3.00
C VAL A 196 6.17 13.04 3.32
N PHE A 197 5.63 12.10 2.55
CA PHE A 197 5.92 10.67 2.67
C PHE A 197 7.42 10.41 2.62
N LEU A 198 8.10 10.83 1.54
CA LEU A 198 9.53 10.62 1.37
C LEU A 198 10.36 11.25 2.51
N LYS A 199 10.01 12.47 2.93
CA LYS A 199 10.68 13.13 4.07
C LYS A 199 10.56 12.32 5.35
N LEU A 200 9.37 11.83 5.67
CA LEU A 200 9.13 11.04 6.88
C LEU A 200 9.85 9.70 6.81
N ARG A 201 9.76 8.99 5.68
CA ARG A 201 10.45 7.72 5.49
C ARG A 201 11.96 7.86 5.54
N SER A 202 12.53 8.96 5.02
CA SER A 202 13.97 9.22 5.09
C SER A 202 14.50 9.38 6.52
N GLN A 203 13.63 9.70 7.49
CA GLN A 203 14.00 9.77 8.91
C GLN A 203 13.91 8.40 9.58
N GLU A 204 13.02 7.53 9.11
CA GLU A 204 12.70 6.25 9.73
C GLU A 204 13.55 5.09 9.20
N VAL A 205 13.99 5.19 7.94
CA VAL A 205 14.87 4.22 7.28
C VAL A 205 16.32 4.50 7.65
N VAL A 206 17.04 3.46 8.09
CA VAL A 206 18.47 3.53 8.44
C VAL A 206 19.34 3.96 7.24
N GLY A 207 20.51 4.51 7.52
CA GLY A 207 21.53 4.74 6.50
C GLY A 207 21.86 3.46 5.71
N GLY A 208 21.73 3.52 4.37
CA GLY A 208 21.89 2.37 3.47
C GLY A 208 20.65 1.46 3.35
N GLY A 209 19.57 1.77 4.06
CA GLY A 209 18.30 1.07 3.96
C GLY A 209 17.61 1.27 2.60
N GLY A 210 16.57 0.47 2.34
CA GLY A 210 15.92 0.37 1.04
C GLY A 210 14.44 0.65 1.08
N MET A 211 13.90 1.13 -0.04
CA MET A 211 12.46 1.29 -0.22
C MET A 211 12.03 0.88 -1.62
N VAL A 212 10.99 0.05 -1.72
CA VAL A 212 10.37 -0.34 -2.99
C VAL A 212 8.92 0.10 -3.00
N LEU A 213 8.58 0.93 -3.98
CA LEU A 213 7.26 1.57 -4.12
C LEU A 213 6.63 1.17 -5.45
N THR A 214 5.45 0.57 -5.40
CA THR A 214 4.68 0.22 -6.60
C THR A 214 3.35 0.96 -6.61
N LEU A 215 3.10 1.73 -7.68
CA LEU A 215 1.99 2.68 -7.74
C LEU A 215 1.27 2.58 -9.08
N PHE A 216 0.00 2.99 -9.12
CA PHE A 216 -0.74 3.12 -10.38
C PHE A 216 -0.24 4.32 -11.18
N GLY A 217 0.36 4.06 -12.32
CA GLY A 217 0.61 5.09 -13.33
C GLY A 217 -0.25 4.93 -14.57
N ARG A 218 -0.17 5.95 -15.42
CA ARG A 218 -0.64 5.94 -16.81
C ARG A 218 0.51 6.31 -17.72
N ASP A 219 0.49 5.73 -18.91
CA ASP A 219 1.27 6.24 -20.03
C ASP A 219 0.62 7.53 -20.57
N LYS A 220 1.42 8.44 -21.11
CA LYS A 220 0.98 9.75 -21.65
C LYS A 220 -0.05 9.63 -22.77
N THR A 221 -0.06 8.49 -23.45
CA THR A 221 -0.89 8.19 -24.63
C THR A 221 -2.23 7.53 -24.27
N CYS A 222 -2.38 7.05 -23.05
CA CYS A 222 -3.56 6.30 -22.63
C CYS A 222 -4.63 7.22 -22.01
N ASP A 223 -5.86 7.07 -22.48
CA ASP A 223 -7.04 7.61 -21.79
C ASP A 223 -7.05 7.15 -20.33
N ILE A 224 -7.59 8.00 -19.44
CA ILE A 224 -7.86 7.62 -18.06
C ILE A 224 -9.05 6.65 -18.03
N ARG A 225 -8.81 5.39 -18.40
CA ARG A 225 -9.77 4.27 -18.31
C ARG A 225 -9.45 3.47 -17.06
N THR A 226 -9.88 3.99 -15.93
CA THR A 226 -9.83 3.26 -14.66
C THR A 226 -11.21 2.76 -14.29
N ALA A 227 -11.29 1.81 -13.36
CA ALA A 227 -12.56 1.38 -12.78
C ALA A 227 -13.39 2.57 -12.27
N TRP A 228 -12.72 3.64 -11.82
CA TRP A 228 -13.35 4.89 -11.39
C TRP A 228 -14.12 5.60 -12.49
N THR A 229 -13.67 5.53 -13.75
CA THR A 229 -14.39 6.11 -14.89
C THR A 229 -15.74 5.42 -15.08
N ILE A 230 -15.78 4.09 -14.94
CA ILE A 230 -17.03 3.31 -15.04
C ILE A 230 -17.95 3.62 -13.85
N ILE A 231 -17.41 3.63 -12.63
CA ILE A 231 -18.18 3.94 -11.41
C ILE A 231 -18.76 5.35 -11.50
N GLY A 232 -17.98 6.34 -11.96
CA GLY A 232 -18.43 7.70 -12.15
C GLY A 232 -19.58 7.80 -13.16
N THR A 233 -19.52 7.08 -14.28
CA THR A 233 -20.62 7.02 -15.26
C THR A 233 -21.89 6.41 -14.65
N ILE A 234 -21.78 5.25 -14.01
CA ILE A 234 -22.94 4.56 -13.40
C ILE A 234 -23.60 5.45 -12.33
N LEU A 235 -22.82 6.12 -11.49
CA LEU A 235 -23.36 7.02 -10.47
C LEU A 235 -24.09 8.22 -11.10
N ASN A 236 -23.57 8.77 -12.19
CA ASN A 236 -24.26 9.81 -12.94
C ASN A 236 -25.59 9.30 -13.51
N ASP A 237 -25.61 8.11 -14.11
CA ASP A 237 -26.82 7.50 -14.66
C ASP A 237 -27.88 7.27 -13.56
N MET A 238 -27.47 6.74 -12.40
CA MET A 238 -28.36 6.56 -11.25
C MET A 238 -28.98 7.88 -10.76
N VAL A 239 -28.22 8.98 -10.78
CA VAL A 239 -28.74 10.31 -10.38
C VAL A 239 -29.70 10.89 -11.41
N LEU A 240 -29.52 10.57 -12.69
CA LEU A 240 -30.48 10.98 -13.72
C LEU A 240 -31.81 10.21 -13.57
N GLU A 241 -31.76 8.93 -13.21
CA GLU A 241 -32.95 8.10 -12.99
C GLU A 241 -33.69 8.47 -11.69
N VAL A 242 -32.96 8.70 -10.59
CA VAL A 242 -33.54 9.00 -9.27
C VAL A 242 -33.46 10.51 -9.02
N HIS A 243 -34.49 11.25 -9.42
CA HIS A 243 -34.60 12.73 -9.37
C HIS A 243 -34.45 13.41 -7.99
N THR A 244 -33.89 12.76 -6.95
CA THR A 244 -33.86 13.23 -5.56
C THR A 244 -32.47 13.36 -4.90
N GLN A 245 -31.35 13.06 -5.59
CA GLN A 245 -30.01 13.05 -4.93
C GLN A 245 -28.86 13.78 -5.67
N VAL A 246 -29.15 14.66 -6.63
CA VAL A 246 -28.15 15.42 -7.42
C VAL A 246 -27.10 16.15 -6.54
N TYR A 247 -27.48 16.58 -5.32
CA TYR A 247 -26.56 17.29 -4.41
C TYR A 247 -25.41 16.41 -3.86
N TYR A 248 -25.63 15.10 -3.69
CA TYR A 248 -24.65 14.21 -3.05
C TYR A 248 -23.46 13.88 -3.95
N ILE A 249 -23.67 13.69 -5.27
CA ILE A 249 -22.58 13.43 -6.21
C ILE A 249 -21.69 14.67 -6.41
N ASN A 250 -22.30 15.86 -6.42
CA ASN A 250 -21.57 17.13 -6.63
C ASN A 250 -20.57 17.48 -5.53
N SER A 251 -20.63 16.78 -4.39
CA SER A 251 -19.78 17.00 -3.23
C SER A 251 -18.83 15.82 -2.97
N PHE A 252 -18.86 14.77 -3.80
CA PHE A 252 -18.07 13.55 -3.60
C PHE A 252 -16.88 13.50 -4.56
N PHE A 253 -15.67 13.54 -4.01
CA PHE A 253 -14.43 13.42 -4.77
C PHE A 253 -13.55 12.31 -4.19
N LEU A 254 -13.12 11.38 -5.05
CA LEU A 254 -12.10 10.40 -4.74
C LEU A 254 -10.75 11.08 -4.56
N CYS A 255 -10.13 10.76 -3.43
CA CYS A 255 -8.78 11.14 -3.08
C CYS A 255 -7.78 10.18 -3.75
N ILE A 256 -7.84 10.04 -5.08
CA ILE A 256 -6.93 9.19 -5.87
C ILE A 256 -6.23 10.02 -6.93
N PHE A 257 -4.91 9.88 -7.02
CA PHE A 257 -4.13 10.37 -8.14
C PHE A 257 -3.54 9.23 -8.96
N LEU A 258 -3.66 9.32 -10.28
CA LEU A 258 -3.04 8.38 -11.24
C LEU A 258 -1.82 9.05 -11.87
N PHE A 259 -0.64 8.46 -11.68
CA PHE A 259 0.64 9.04 -12.08
C PHE A 259 0.75 9.21 -13.60
N CYS A 260 1.51 10.19 -14.08
CA CYS A 260 1.66 10.50 -15.50
C CYS A 260 3.09 10.93 -15.83
#